data_AF-A0A9Q0MIN8-F1
#
_entry.id   AF-A0A9Q0MIN8-F1
#
_cell.length_a   1.000
_cell.length_b   1.000
_cell.length_c   1.000
_cell.angle_alpha   90.00
_cell.angle_beta   90.00
_cell.angle_gamma   90.00
#
_symmetry.space_group_name_H-M   'P 1'
#
loop_
_entity.id
_entity.type
_entity.pdbx_description
1 polymer ?
#
loop_
_entity_poly.entity_id
_entity_poly.type
_entity_poly.pdbx_seq_one_letter_code
_entity_poly.pdbx_strand_id
1 'polypeptide(L)'
;METAKMINLLKEKGNVALGSENYSEAIDIYTKAIQLDDKNHVLYSNRSAAYVKAGKYEEALQDANKTIELNPTWVKGYSRKGTALSFMQKYTEAISAYSDGK
;
A
#
# COMPACT_ATOMS: atom_id res chain seq x y z
N MET A 1 -11.33 -12.56 17.73
CA MET A 1 -11.40 -11.35 18.58
C MET A 1 -10.02 -10.83 19.00
N GLU A 2 -8.99 -11.68 19.14
CA GLU A 2 -7.61 -11.22 19.43
C GLU A 2 -6.79 -10.90 18.18
N THR A 3 -6.88 -11.75 17.13
CA THR A 3 -6.15 -11.54 15.87
C THR A 3 -6.49 -10.21 15.20
N ALA A 4 -7.78 -9.83 15.17
CA ALA A 4 -8.22 -8.54 14.63
C ALA A 4 -7.67 -7.33 15.40
N LYS A 5 -7.54 -7.44 16.73
CA LYS A 5 -6.90 -6.40 17.54
C LYS A 5 -5.41 -6.30 17.22
N MET A 6 -4.73 -7.44 17.05
CA MET A 6 -3.32 -7.49 16.68
C MET A 6 -3.06 -6.91 15.29
N ILE A 7 -3.89 -7.23 14.28
CA ILE A 7 -3.79 -6.65 12.94
C ILE A 7 -3.96 -5.14 12.98
N ASN A 8 -4.96 -4.64 13.71
CA ASN A 8 -5.15 -3.20 13.88
C ASN A 8 -3.97 -2.53 14.61
N LEU A 9 -3.43 -3.17 15.65
CA LEU A 9 -2.24 -2.67 16.35
C LEU A 9 -1.03 -2.58 15.41
N LEU A 10 -0.79 -3.62 14.60
CA LEU A 10 0.30 -3.61 13.62
C LEU A 10 0.07 -2.52 12.57
N LYS A 11 -1.15 -2.37 12.05
CA LYS A 11 -1.50 -1.30 11.11
C LYS A 11 -1.18 0.08 11.69
N GLU A 12 -1.57 0.36 12.93
CA GLU A 12 -1.28 1.65 13.57
C GLU A 12 0.21 1.84 13.84
N LYS A 13 0.94 0.81 14.28
CA LYS A 13 2.40 0.88 14.43
C LYS A 13 3.09 1.16 13.08
N GLY A 14 2.64 0.53 12.01
CA GLY A 14 3.14 0.79 10.66
C GLY A 14 2.85 2.23 10.20
N ASN A 15 1.67 2.77 10.55
CA ASN A 15 1.32 4.17 10.25
C ASN A 15 2.25 5.14 10.99
N VAL A 16 2.53 4.86 12.27
CA VAL A 16 3.46 5.66 13.10
C VAL A 16 4.87 5.61 12.50
N ALA A 17 5.40 4.42 12.21
CA ALA A 17 6.73 4.28 11.59
C ALA A 17 6.83 5.03 10.25
N LEU A 18 5.78 4.95 9.41
CA LEU A 18 5.70 5.69 8.16
C LEU A 18 5.68 7.21 8.37
N GLY A 19 4.93 7.69 9.37
CA GLY A 19 4.87 9.11 9.74
C GLY A 19 6.17 9.65 10.33
N SER A 20 6.97 8.79 10.97
CA SER A 20 8.33 9.08 11.45
C SER A 20 9.42 8.86 10.39
N GLU A 21 9.03 8.67 9.13
CA GLU A 21 9.93 8.42 7.99
C GLU A 21 10.81 7.16 8.10
N ASN A 22 10.50 6.26 9.05
CA ASN A 22 11.16 4.97 9.17
C ASN A 22 10.51 3.95 8.22
N TYR A 23 10.79 4.11 6.92
CA TYR A 23 10.10 3.36 5.87
C TYR A 23 10.39 1.85 5.92
N SER A 24 11.61 1.45 6.28
CA SER A 24 11.96 0.02 6.43
C SER A 24 11.13 -0.64 7.53
N GLU A 25 11.05 0.00 8.69
CA GLU A 25 10.24 -0.52 9.80
C GLU A 25 8.75 -0.57 9.44
N ALA A 26 8.23 0.46 8.78
CA ALA A 26 6.85 0.48 8.31
C ALA A 26 6.55 -0.71 7.37
N ILE A 27 7.44 -0.99 6.41
CA ILE A 27 7.33 -2.12 5.48
C ILE A 27 7.30 -3.45 6.23
N ASP A 28 8.21 -3.65 7.19
CA ASP A 28 8.28 -4.88 7.98
C ASP A 28 7.01 -5.09 8.82
N ILE A 29 6.50 -4.03 9.43
CA ILE A 29 5.29 -4.08 10.25
C ILE A 29 4.07 -4.41 9.39
N TYR A 30 3.89 -3.73 8.25
CA TYR A 30 2.78 -4.05 7.35
C TYR A 30 2.90 -5.47 6.77
N THR A 31 4.11 -5.96 6.51
CA THR A 31 4.33 -7.33 6.06
C THR A 31 3.87 -8.34 7.10
N LYS A 32 4.18 -8.12 8.39
CA LYS A 32 3.66 -8.94 9.49
C LYS A 32 2.14 -8.86 9.57
N ALA A 33 1.55 -7.68 9.38
CA ALA A 33 0.10 -7.52 9.39
C ALA A 33 -0.57 -8.29 8.24
N ILE A 34 0.02 -8.26 7.04
CA ILE A 34 -0.46 -8.98 5.85
C ILE A 34 -0.36 -10.50 6.03
N GLN A 35 0.67 -11.00 6.71
CA GLN A 35 0.77 -12.43 7.05
C GLN A 35 -0.38 -12.91 7.95
N LEU A 36 -0.99 -12.00 8.73
CA LEU A 36 -2.14 -12.31 9.58
C LEU A 36 -3.49 -12.11 8.85
N ASP A 37 -3.52 -11.26 7.83
CA ASP A 37 -4.72 -10.95 7.03
C ASP A 37 -4.33 -10.55 5.60
N ASP A 38 -4.21 -11.55 4.74
CA ASP A 38 -3.80 -11.39 3.34
C ASP A 38 -4.92 -10.85 2.44
N LYS A 39 -6.14 -10.66 2.97
CA LYS A 39 -7.31 -10.11 2.26
C LYS A 39 -7.55 -8.64 2.58
N ASN A 40 -6.76 -8.05 3.47
CA ASN A 40 -6.90 -6.67 3.85
C ASN A 40 -6.23 -5.71 2.86
N HIS A 41 -6.99 -5.25 1.88
CA HIS A 41 -6.55 -4.27 0.87
C HIS A 41 -5.93 -2.99 1.47
N VAL A 42 -6.33 -2.57 2.68
CA VAL A 42 -5.77 -1.38 3.35
C VAL A 42 -4.30 -1.60 3.74
N LEU A 43 -3.93 -2.80 4.17
CA LEU A 43 -2.55 -3.11 4.54
C LEU A 43 -1.61 -3.04 3.33
N TYR A 44 -2.02 -3.59 2.19
CA TYR A 44 -1.29 -3.47 0.93
C TYR A 44 -1.21 -2.00 0.48
N SER A 45 -2.30 -1.23 0.59
CA SER A 45 -2.27 0.20 0.24
C SER A 45 -1.30 1.01 1.11
N ASN A 46 -1.18 0.67 2.38
CA ASN A 46 -0.27 1.34 3.30
C ASN A 46 1.19 0.91 3.07
N ARG A 47 1.45 -0.37 2.81
CA ARG A 47 2.79 -0.85 2.46
C ARG A 47 3.25 -0.35 1.10
N SER A 48 2.36 -0.23 0.11
CA SER A 48 2.60 0.46 -1.16
C SER A 48 3.08 1.90 -0.94
N ALA A 49 2.46 2.64 -0.03
CA ALA A 49 2.88 3.99 0.31
C ALA A 49 4.29 4.03 0.93
N ALA A 50 4.58 3.09 1.82
CA ALA A 50 5.91 2.98 2.43
C ALA A 50 6.98 2.60 1.39
N TYR A 51 6.66 1.70 0.45
CA TYR A 51 7.55 1.37 -0.67
C TYR A 51 7.86 2.57 -1.56
N VAL A 52 6.84 3.37 -1.94
CA VAL A 52 7.07 4.63 -2.68
C VAL A 52 8.03 5.55 -1.93
N LYS A 53 7.81 5.73 -0.62
CA LYS A 53 8.67 6.58 0.22
C LYS A 53 10.09 6.04 0.36
N ALA A 54 10.26 4.72 0.30
CA ALA A 54 11.55 4.06 0.30
C ALA A 54 12.24 4.00 -1.10
N GLY A 55 11.63 4.55 -2.15
CA GLY A 55 12.17 4.49 -3.52
C GLY A 55 12.00 3.12 -4.21
N LYS A 56 11.16 2.24 -3.65
CA LYS A 56 10.91 0.87 -4.12
C LYS A 56 9.63 0.82 -4.97
N TYR A 57 9.70 1.34 -6.19
CA TYR A 57 8.50 1.65 -6.96
C TYR A 57 7.82 0.42 -7.57
N GLU A 58 8.60 -0.60 -7.94
CA GLU A 58 8.10 -1.87 -8.44
C GLU A 58 7.28 -2.62 -7.38
N GLU A 59 7.79 -2.71 -6.15
CA GLU A 59 7.07 -3.31 -5.02
C GLU A 59 5.84 -2.49 -4.65
N ALA A 60 5.92 -1.16 -4.72
CA ALA A 60 4.76 -0.30 -4.51
C ALA A 60 3.65 -0.56 -5.54
N LEU A 61 4.02 -0.76 -6.80
CA LEU A 61 3.09 -1.08 -7.89
C LEU A 61 2.45 -2.46 -7.70
N GLN A 62 3.22 -3.46 -7.27
CA GLN A 62 2.71 -4.78 -6.93
C GLN A 62 1.65 -4.71 -5.82
N ASP A 63 1.94 -4.01 -4.72
CA ASP A 63 0.98 -3.85 -3.62
C ASP A 63 -0.24 -3.00 -4.02
N ALA A 64 -0.07 -2.00 -4.89
CA ALA A 64 -1.18 -1.22 -5.42
C ALA A 64 -2.11 -2.09 -6.28
N ASN A 65 -1.57 -2.93 -7.16
CA ASN A 65 -2.35 -3.88 -7.94
C ASN A 65 -3.07 -4.89 -7.03
N LYS A 66 -2.41 -5.38 -5.97
CA LYS A 66 -3.05 -6.27 -4.99
C LYS A 66 -4.19 -5.58 -4.23
N THR A 67 -4.04 -4.28 -3.93
CA THR A 67 -5.11 -3.47 -3.33
C THR A 67 -6.35 -3.44 -4.23
N ILE A 68 -6.15 -3.21 -5.53
CA ILE A 68 -7.23 -3.17 -6.54
C ILE A 68 -7.85 -4.55 -6.73
N GLU A 69 -7.05 -5.62 -6.78
CA GLU A 69 -7.53 -7.00 -6.89
C GLU A 69 -8.46 -7.36 -5.72
N LEU A 70 -8.09 -6.97 -4.50
CA LEU A 70 -8.86 -7.26 -3.28
C LEU A 70 -10.08 -6.34 -3.12
N ASN A 71 -10.02 -5.10 -3.61
CA ASN A 71 -11.13 -4.16 -3.55
C ASN A 71 -11.14 -3.22 -4.77
N PRO A 72 -11.76 -3.65 -5.89
CA PRO A 72 -11.69 -2.93 -7.17
C PRO A 72 -12.54 -1.66 -7.21
N THR A 73 -13.40 -1.42 -6.22
CA THR A 73 -14.21 -0.18 -6.11
C THR A 73 -13.55 0.88 -5.23
N TRP A 74 -12.41 0.55 -4.60
CA TRP A 74 -11.74 1.49 -3.72
C TRP A 74 -10.72 2.36 -4.45
N VAL A 75 -11.10 3.61 -4.69
CA VAL A 75 -10.33 4.64 -5.39
C VAL A 75 -8.87 4.72 -4.93
N LYS A 76 -8.60 4.55 -3.62
CA LYS A 76 -7.24 4.65 -3.08
C LYS A 76 -6.27 3.64 -3.69
N GLY A 77 -6.73 2.44 -4.08
CA GLY A 77 -5.89 1.45 -4.76
C GLY A 77 -5.35 1.97 -6.10
N TYR A 78 -6.22 2.59 -6.89
CA TYR A 78 -5.86 3.22 -8.16
C TYR A 78 -4.94 4.44 -7.95
N SER A 79 -5.19 5.25 -6.92
CA SER A 79 -4.29 6.35 -6.56
C SER A 79 -2.88 5.84 -6.21
N ARG A 80 -2.76 4.72 -5.48
CA ARG A 80 -1.45 4.08 -5.19
C ARG A 80 -0.76 3.61 -6.47
N LYS A 81 -1.51 2.98 -7.39
CA LYS A 81 -1.00 2.50 -8.67
C LYS A 81 -0.47 3.66 -9.52
N GLY A 82 -1.25 4.72 -9.66
CA GLY A 82 -0.84 5.93 -10.37
C GLY A 82 0.40 6.58 -9.75
N THR A 83 0.49 6.61 -8.42
CA THR A 83 1.67 7.16 -7.71
C THR A 83 2.92 6.35 -8.04
N ALA A 84 2.88 5.03 -7.91
CA ALA A 84 4.01 4.16 -8.20
C ALA A 84 4.48 4.31 -9.66
N LEU A 85 3.54 4.26 -10.62
CA LEU A 85 3.84 4.44 -12.05
C LEU A 85 4.44 5.81 -12.35
N SER A 86 3.96 6.87 -11.69
CA SER A 86 4.49 8.22 -11.88
C SER A 86 5.94 8.33 -11.42
N PHE A 87 6.33 7.70 -10.31
CA PHE A 87 7.72 7.67 -9.87
C PHE A 87 8.62 6.81 -10.77
N MET A 88 8.05 5.80 -11.43
CA MET A 88 8.70 5.03 -12.49
C MET A 88 8.75 5.76 -13.84
N GLN A 89 8.28 7.01 -13.92
CA GLN A 89 8.17 7.82 -15.15
C GLN A 89 7.25 7.22 -16.23
N LYS A 90 6.35 6.31 -15.83
CA LYS A 90 5.33 5.68 -16.67
C LYS A 90 4.06 6.53 -16.72
N TYR A 91 4.20 7.76 -17.23
CA TYR A 91 3.18 8.80 -17.07
C TYR A 91 1.83 8.46 -17.72
N THR A 92 1.83 7.86 -18.92
CA THR A 92 0.59 7.45 -19.61
C THR A 92 -0.20 6.43 -18.79
N GLU A 93 0.49 5.43 -18.25
CA GLU A 93 -0.12 4.40 -17.40
C GLU A 93 -0.58 4.97 -16.06
N ALA A 94 0.16 5.94 -15.50
CA ALA A 94 -0.23 6.64 -14.28
C ALA A 94 -1.54 7.43 -14.47
N ILE A 95 -1.68 8.16 -15.58
CA ILE A 95 -2.90 8.91 -15.94
C ILE A 95 -4.09 7.97 -16.10
N SER A 96 -3.89 6.82 -16.77
CA SER A 96 -4.92 5.78 -16.87
C SER A 96 -5.35 5.32 -15.48
N ALA A 97 -4.39 4.94 -14.63
CA ALA A 97 -4.68 4.48 -13.27
C ALA A 97 -5.46 5.52 -12.45
N TYR A 98 -5.10 6.80 -12.50
CA TYR A 98 -5.85 7.86 -11.82
C TYR A 98 -7.28 8.06 -12.37
N SER A 99 -7.51 7.72 -13.64
CA SER A 99 -8.81 7.84 -14.29
C SER A 99 -9.73 6.64 -14.05
N ASP A 100 -9.15 5.45 -13.88
CA ASP A 100 -9.87 4.21 -13.60
C ASP A 100 -10.49 4.18 -12.20
N GLY A 101 -9.89 4.92 -11.24
CA GLY A 101 -10.39 5.05 -9.86
C GLY A 101 -11.46 6.13 -9.70
N LYS A 102 -12.55 6.08 -10.48
CA LYS A 102 -13.70 6.99 -10.38
C LYS A 102 -14.97 6.27 -9.98
#